data_AF-A0A2V6LVX5-F1
#
_entry.id   AF-A0A2V6LVX5-F1
#
_cell.length_a   1.000
_cell.length_b   1.000
_cell.length_c   1.000
_cell.angle_alpha   90.00
_cell.angle_beta   90.00
_cell.angle_gamma   90.00
#
_symmetry.space_group_name_H-M   'P 1'
#
loop_
_entity.id
_entity.type
_entity.pdbx_description
1 polymer ?
#
loop_
_entity_poly.entity_id
_entity_poly.type
_entity_poly.pdbx_seq_one_letter_code
_entity_poly.pdbx_strand_id
1 'polypeptide(L)'
;MENESEAVLALNPVTFRYKKKLDPERVLHFGLIAEEVEKVNPDLVLRGEEGKVMTVRYEAVNAILLNEFLKEHRRVEEQRQQFEARLSKK
;
A
#
# COMPACT_ATOMS: atom_id res chain seq x y z
N MET A 1 1.68 -15.66 3.25
CA MET A 1 2.35 -14.43 3.71
C MET A 1 3.28 -13.79 2.69
N GLU A 2 4.30 -14.48 2.11
CA GLU A 2 5.22 -13.79 1.18
C GLU A 2 4.52 -13.15 -0.03
N ASN A 3 3.60 -13.86 -0.68
CA ASN A 3 2.87 -13.35 -1.85
C ASN A 3 1.63 -12.52 -1.51
N GLU A 4 1.09 -12.65 -0.30
CA GLU A 4 -0.15 -11.95 0.10
C GLU A 4 0.11 -10.46 0.37
N SER A 5 1.29 -10.13 0.89
CA SER A 5 1.69 -8.77 1.18
C SER A 5 2.11 -7.99 -0.08
N GLU A 6 2.54 -8.68 -1.14
CA GLU A 6 2.89 -8.06 -2.42
C GLU A 6 1.68 -7.44 -3.14
N ALA A 7 0.45 -7.83 -2.80
CA ALA A 7 -0.76 -7.20 -3.32
C ALA A 7 -0.80 -5.68 -3.06
N VAL A 8 -0.12 -5.20 -2.01
CA VAL A 8 -0.02 -3.75 -1.71
C VAL A 8 0.69 -2.97 -2.82
N LEU A 9 1.58 -3.63 -3.58
CA LEU A 9 2.35 -3.02 -4.66
C LEU A 9 1.48 -2.70 -5.89
N ALA A 10 0.31 -3.34 -6.00
CA ALA A 10 -0.68 -3.09 -7.05
C ALA A 10 -1.74 -2.05 -6.65
N LEU A 11 -1.69 -1.52 -5.43
CA LEU A 11 -2.59 -0.45 -5.00
C LEU A 11 -2.22 0.86 -5.68
N ASN A 12 -3.23 1.72 -5.89
CA ASN A 12 -3.09 3.01 -6.55
C ASN A 12 -3.28 4.16 -5.54
N PRO A 13 -2.21 4.78 -5.02
CA PRO A 13 -2.32 5.96 -4.18
C PRO A 13 -2.90 7.13 -4.98
N VAL A 14 -3.89 7.81 -4.41
CA VAL A 14 -4.54 8.96 -5.04
C VAL A 14 -4.51 10.18 -4.12
N THR A 15 -4.74 11.34 -4.73
CA THR A 15 -5.14 12.53 -4.00
C THR A 15 -6.60 12.83 -4.27
N PHE A 16 -7.32 13.26 -3.24
CA PHE A 16 -8.74 13.58 -3.37
C PHE A 16 -9.15 14.71 -2.43
N ARG A 17 -10.32 15.28 -2.67
CA ARG A 17 -10.96 16.27 -1.79
C ARG A 17 -12.35 15.76 -1.47
N TYR A 18 -12.77 15.82 -0.21
CA TYR A 18 -14.13 15.50 0.15
C TYR A 18 -15.12 16.48 -0.50
N LYS A 19 -16.38 16.06 -0.60
CA LYS A 19 -17.46 16.93 -1.05
C LYS A 19 -17.56 18.12 -0.09
N LYS A 20 -17.83 19.32 -0.61
CA LYS A 20 -17.89 20.57 0.17
C LYS A 20 -18.81 20.50 1.41
N LYS A 21 -19.85 19.65 1.37
CA LYS A 21 -20.76 19.42 2.51
C LYS A 21 -20.07 18.75 3.70
N LEU A 22 -19.08 17.91 3.45
CA LEU A 22 -18.30 17.18 4.47
C LEU A 22 -17.04 17.94 4.86
N ASP A 23 -16.45 18.66 3.91
CA ASP A 23 -15.26 19.46 4.12
C ASP A 23 -15.40 20.80 3.38
N PRO A 24 -15.83 21.87 4.08
CA PRO A 24 -15.98 23.20 3.50
C PRO A 24 -14.67 23.79 2.97
N GLU A 25 -13.53 23.45 3.60
CA GLU A 25 -12.20 23.93 3.24
C GLU A 25 -11.62 23.16 2.04
N ARG A 26 -12.21 22.00 1.73
CA ARG A 26 -11.80 21.09 0.65
C ARG A 26 -10.31 20.78 0.72
N VAL A 27 -9.80 20.44 1.89
CA VAL A 27 -8.40 20.07 2.10
C VAL A 27 -8.02 18.94 1.14
N LEU A 28 -6.80 19.01 0.59
CA LEU A 28 -6.27 17.95 -0.25
C LEU A 28 -5.82 16.78 0.63
N HIS A 29 -6.45 15.62 0.45
CA HIS A 29 -6.11 14.40 1.15
C HIS A 29 -5.31 13.46 0.25
N PHE A 30 -4.50 12.63 0.87
CA PHE A 30 -3.80 11.51 0.26
C PHE A 30 -4.38 10.22 0.82
N GLY A 31 -4.62 9.23 -0.04
CA GLY A 31 -5.16 7.95 0.43
C GLY A 31 -5.43 6.98 -0.70
N LEU A 32 -6.32 6.03 -0.41
CA LEU A 32 -6.74 4.97 -1.30
C LEU A 32 -8.27 4.97 -1.42
N ILE A 33 -8.78 4.57 -2.58
CA ILE A 33 -10.22 4.39 -2.81
C ILE A 33 -10.59 2.95 -2.40
N ALA A 34 -11.53 2.81 -1.46
CA ALA A 34 -11.83 1.50 -0.87
C ALA A 34 -12.34 0.49 -1.91
N GLU A 35 -13.14 0.91 -2.88
CA GLU A 35 -13.64 0.07 -3.97
C GLU A 35 -12.54 -0.33 -4.97
N GLU A 36 -11.45 0.43 -5.07
CA GLU A 36 -10.27 0.04 -5.87
C GLU A 36 -9.41 -0.95 -5.09
N VAL A 37 -9.22 -0.71 -3.79
CA VAL A 37 -8.50 -1.63 -2.89
C VAL A 37 -9.20 -2.99 -2.85
N GLU A 38 -10.54 -3.03 -2.76
CA GLU A 38 -11.32 -4.28 -2.74
C GLU A 38 -11.02 -5.18 -3.95
N LYS A 39 -10.86 -4.59 -5.14
CA LYS A 39 -10.55 -5.33 -6.37
C LYS A 39 -9.16 -5.96 -6.35
N VAL A 40 -8.21 -5.33 -5.65
CA VAL A 40 -6.82 -5.82 -5.53
C VAL A 40 -6.71 -6.82 -4.39
N ASN A 41 -7.22 -6.48 -3.21
CA ASN A 41 -7.23 -7.34 -2.04
C ASN A 41 -8.45 -7.04 -1.15
N PRO A 42 -9.49 -7.91 -1.16
CA PRO A 42 -10.72 -7.69 -0.40
C PRO A 42 -10.53 -7.78 1.12
N ASP A 43 -9.43 -8.35 1.60
CA ASP A 43 -9.14 -8.43 3.04
C ASP A 43 -8.64 -7.09 3.61
N LEU A 44 -8.30 -6.13 2.74
CA LEU A 44 -7.81 -4.80 3.12
C LEU A 44 -8.92 -3.75 3.23
N VAL A 45 -10.19 -4.15 3.15
CA VAL A 45 -11.34 -3.25 3.32
C VAL A 45 -12.26 -3.73 4.44
N LEU A 46 -12.96 -2.79 5.06
CA LEU A 46 -14.07 -3.07 5.96
C LEU A 46 -15.38 -2.94 5.19
N ARG A 47 -16.28 -3.91 5.42
CA ARG A 47 -17.64 -3.91 4.90
C ARG A 47 -18.62 -3.57 6.01
N GLY A 48 -19.63 -2.78 5.68
CA GLY A 48 -20.71 -2.42 6.59
C GLY A 48 -21.81 -3.47 6.66
N GLU A 49 -22.89 -3.11 7.34
CA GLU A 49 -24.17 -3.80 7.22
C GLU A 49 -24.60 -3.80 5.74
N GLU A 50 -25.05 -4.94 5.22
CA GLU A 50 -25.29 -5.23 3.78
C GLU A 50 -24.05 -5.59 2.93
N GLY A 51 -22.84 -5.72 3.53
CA GLY A 51 -21.66 -6.22 2.81
C GLY A 51 -21.01 -5.20 1.85
N LYS A 52 -21.52 -3.96 1.83
CA LYS A 52 -20.96 -2.86 1.04
C LYS A 52 -19.62 -2.41 1.62
N VAL A 53 -18.64 -2.17 0.75
CA VAL A 53 -17.36 -1.59 1.14
C VAL A 53 -17.57 -0.21 1.75
N MET A 54 -16.96 0.03 2.91
CA MET A 54 -17.08 1.31 3.62
C MET A 54 -15.75 2.05 3.70
N THR A 55 -14.68 1.36 4.04
CA THR A 55 -13.38 2.00 4.25
C THR A 55 -12.22 1.03 4.07
N VAL A 56 -11.02 1.58 3.89
CA VAL A 56 -9.77 0.84 3.85
C VAL A 56 -9.28 0.53 5.27
N ARG A 57 -8.75 -0.67 5.50
CA ARG A 57 -8.10 -1.08 6.75
C ARG A 57 -6.68 -0.54 6.80
N TYR A 58 -6.54 0.76 7.04
CA TYR A 58 -5.24 1.43 7.00
C TYR A 58 -4.21 0.84 7.97
N GLU A 59 -4.62 0.30 9.13
CA GLU A 59 -3.67 -0.36 10.05
C GLU A 59 -3.02 -1.61 9.41
N ALA A 60 -3.82 -2.41 8.69
CA ALA A 60 -3.32 -3.58 7.97
C ALA A 60 -2.44 -3.16 6.78
N VAL A 61 -2.88 -2.18 6.00
CA VAL A 61 -2.09 -1.63 4.88
C VAL A 61 -0.74 -1.13 5.37
N ASN A 62 -0.69 -0.36 6.46
CA ASN A 62 0.55 0.19 7.01
C ASN A 62 1.52 -0.91 7.48
N ALA A 63 1.02 -1.96 8.14
CA ALA A 63 1.86 -3.09 8.56
C ALA A 63 2.42 -3.86 7.34
N ILE A 64 1.60 -4.05 6.30
CA ILE A 64 2.02 -4.70 5.05
C ILE A 64 3.06 -3.84 4.31
N LEU A 65 2.86 -2.52 4.24
CA LEU A 65 3.83 -1.60 3.64
C LEU A 65 5.18 -1.65 4.34
N LEU A 66 5.21 -1.70 5.68
CA LEU A 66 6.44 -1.86 6.43
C LEU A 66 7.14 -3.19 6.08
N ASN A 67 6.38 -4.28 5.96
CA ASN A 67 6.93 -5.57 5.58
C ASN A 67 7.55 -5.55 4.17
N GLU A 68 6.84 -5.00 3.17
CA GLU A 68 7.36 -4.88 1.81
C GLU A 68 8.57 -3.94 1.73
N PHE A 69 8.55 -2.83 2.46
CA PHE A 69 9.71 -1.94 2.58
C PHE A 69 10.94 -2.68 3.13
N LEU A 70 10.78 -3.48 4.19
CA LEU A 70 11.87 -4.25 4.76
C LEU A 70 12.38 -5.35 3.82
N LYS A 71 11.51 -5.97 3.02
CA LYS A 71 11.90 -6.94 1.99
C LYS A 71 12.73 -6.27 0.89
N GLU A 72 12.23 -5.17 0.33
CA GLU A 72 12.94 -4.41 -0.71
C GLU A 72 14.27 -3.86 -0.20
N HIS A 73 14.32 -3.36 1.04
CA HIS A 73 15.56 -2.91 1.66
C HIS A 73 16.61 -4.03 1.73
N ARG A 74 16.21 -5.25 2.14
CA ARG A 74 17.12 -6.42 2.12
C ARG A 74 17.57 -6.78 0.71
N ARG A 75 16.66 -6.81 -0.26
CA ARG A 75 17.00 -7.08 -1.68
C ARG A 75 18.01 -6.08 -2.21
N VAL A 76 17.88 -4.79 -1.88
CA VAL A 76 18.82 -3.73 -2.29
C VAL A 76 20.20 -3.94 -1.67
N GLU A 77 20.28 -4.26 -0.38
CA GLU A 77 21.58 -4.53 0.29
C GLU A 77 22.27 -5.77 -0.29
N GLU A 78 21.52 -6.84 -0.56
CA GLU A 78 22.06 -8.05 -1.20
C GLU A 78 22.58 -7.76 -2.61
N GLN A 79 21.81 -7.01 -3.41
CA GLN A 79 22.24 -6.60 -4.75
C GLN A 79 23.51 -5.76 -4.69
N ARG A 80 23.59 -4.81 -3.74
CA ARG A 80 24.77 -3.96 -3.55
C ARG A 80 26.01 -4.80 -3.22
N GLN A 81 25.91 -5.75 -2.29
CA GLN A 81 27.02 -6.65 -1.96
C GLN A 81 27.46 -7.47 -3.17
N GLN A 82 26.51 -7.96 -3.99
CA GLN A 82 26.83 -8.68 -5.22
C GLN A 82 27.56 -7.79 -6.24
N PHE A 83 27.15 -6.52 -6.38
CA PHE A 83 27.83 -5.57 -7.26
C PHE A 83 29.26 -5.30 -6.79
N GLU A 84 29.47 -5.02 -5.50
CA GLU A 84 30.80 -4.79 -4.93
C GLU A 84 31.70 -6.02 -5.10
N ALA A 85 31.18 -7.23 -4.87
CA ALA A 85 31.90 -8.48 -5.08
C ALA A 85 32.23 -8.78 -6.55
N ARG A 86 31.42 -8.29 -7.50
CA ARG A 86 31.71 -8.41 -8.94
C ARG A 86 32.78 -7.42 -9.38
N LEU A 87 32.77 -6.21 -8.83
CA LEU A 87 33.77 -5.18 -9.11
C LEU A 87 35.16 -5.55 -8.57
N SER A 88 35.24 -6.17 -7.39
CA SER A 88 36.52 -6.58 -6.80
C SER A 88 37.18 -7.80 -7.46
N LYS A 89 36.43 -8.54 -8.30
CA LYS A 89 36.93 -9.68 -9.09
C LYS A 89 37.50 -9.28 -10.46
N LYS A 90 37.46 -8.00 -10.82
CA LYS A 90 37.90 -7.46 -12.11
C LYS A 90 39.17 -6.66 -11.94
#